data_AF-B9SNJ4-F1
#
_entry.id   AF-B9SNJ4-F1
#
_cell.length_a   1.000
_cell.length_b   1.000
_cell.length_c   1.000
_cell.angle_alpha   90.00
_cell.angle_beta   90.00
_cell.angle_gamma   90.00
#
_symmetry.space_group_name_H-M   'P 1'
#
loop_
_entity.id
_entity.type
_entity.pdbx_description
1 polymer ?
#
loop_
_entity_poly.entity_id
_entity_poly.type
_entity_poly.pdbx_seq_one_letter_code
_entity_poly.pdbx_strand_id
1 'polypeptide(L)'
;MASSLTPTSTIPYTKLHNSILQFTNANFRTPSFSVATKCQSQESSSETSPPAKITKLAIGSPIVVVEAPKMIKTAASVPCLRVNSGLVKPGDVGRIVSRKPKDVWAVRLSIGTYLIDGKYFKPLELAE
;
A
#
# COMPACT_ATOMS: atom_id res chain seq x y z
N MET A 1 24.82 -55.67 32.10
CA MET A 1 24.12 -55.19 30.89
C MET A 1 23.71 -53.75 31.16
N ALA A 2 23.95 -52.86 30.21
CA ALA A 2 24.24 -51.44 30.39
C ALA A 2 23.09 -50.55 30.91
N SER A 3 23.46 -49.53 31.68
CA SER A 3 22.62 -48.44 32.19
C SER A 3 22.15 -47.51 31.06
N SER A 4 20.84 -47.23 31.01
CA SER A 4 20.24 -46.26 30.08
C SER A 4 20.30 -44.84 30.66
N LEU A 5 20.97 -43.93 29.96
CA LEU A 5 21.01 -42.50 30.27
C LEU A 5 20.02 -41.74 29.36
N THR A 6 19.07 -41.03 29.95
CA THR A 6 18.19 -40.08 29.27
C THR A 6 18.91 -38.75 29.06
N PRO A 7 18.89 -38.13 27.86
CA PRO A 7 19.35 -36.76 27.70
C PRO A 7 18.23 -35.77 28.02
N THR A 8 18.31 -35.13 29.18
CA THR A 8 17.57 -33.90 29.51
C THR A 8 18.31 -32.72 28.89
N SER A 9 17.84 -32.23 27.74
CA SER A 9 18.39 -31.02 27.13
C SER A 9 17.77 -29.78 27.79
N THR A 10 18.53 -29.19 28.71
CA THR A 10 18.28 -27.87 29.29
C THR A 10 18.63 -26.81 28.25
N ILE A 11 17.61 -26.18 27.65
CA ILE A 11 17.80 -24.98 26.82
C ILE A 11 17.72 -23.76 27.74
N PRO A 12 18.78 -22.94 27.87
CA PRO A 12 18.72 -21.70 28.63
C PRO A 12 17.84 -20.66 27.91
N TYR A 13 16.88 -20.17 28.68
CA TYR A 13 16.04 -19.01 28.49
C TYR A 13 16.83 -17.80 27.96
N THR A 14 16.57 -17.39 26.72
CA THR A 14 16.91 -16.04 26.26
C THR A 14 15.66 -15.17 26.29
N LYS A 15 15.70 -14.24 27.25
CA LYS A 15 14.74 -13.17 27.52
C LYS A 15 14.59 -12.29 26.28
N LEU A 16 13.58 -12.56 25.44
CA LEU A 16 13.27 -11.70 24.30
C LEU A 16 12.57 -10.45 24.85
N HIS A 17 13.34 -9.37 24.89
CA HIS A 17 12.89 -8.05 25.31
C HIS A 17 11.73 -7.60 24.41
N ASN A 18 10.55 -7.43 25.01
CA ASN A 18 9.43 -6.73 24.40
C ASN A 18 9.90 -5.32 24.04
N SER A 19 10.24 -5.10 22.77
CA SER A 19 10.28 -3.74 22.24
C SER A 19 8.84 -3.28 22.11
N ILE A 20 8.36 -2.60 23.15
CA ILE A 20 7.19 -1.73 23.07
C ILE A 20 7.52 -0.72 21.95
N LEU A 21 7.00 -0.97 20.75
CA LEU A 21 6.87 0.08 19.76
C LEU A 21 5.81 1.03 20.30
N GLN A 22 6.28 2.02 21.04
CA GLN A 22 5.51 3.19 21.40
C GLN A 22 5.07 3.83 20.08
N PHE A 23 3.81 3.63 19.72
CA PHE A 23 3.15 4.52 18.77
C PHE A 23 3.00 5.87 19.47
N THR A 24 4.09 6.65 19.48
CA THR A 24 4.00 8.06 19.82
C THR A 24 3.10 8.70 18.77
N ASN A 25 1.94 9.12 19.24
CA ASN A 25 0.97 9.93 18.51
C ASN A 25 1.68 11.21 18.06
N ALA A 26 2.28 11.17 16.87
CA ALA A 26 2.87 12.33 16.24
C ALA A 26 1.71 13.14 15.68
N ASN A 27 1.35 14.19 16.42
CA ASN A 27 0.53 15.29 15.95
C ASN A 27 0.78 15.54 14.46
N PHE A 28 -0.27 15.42 13.64
CA PHE A 28 -0.29 15.89 12.26
C PHE A 28 -0.19 17.43 12.29
N ARG A 29 1.01 17.94 12.56
CA ARG A 29 1.40 19.29 12.20
C ARG A 29 1.78 19.21 10.74
N THR A 30 0.98 19.85 9.90
CA THR A 30 1.40 20.27 8.57
C THR A 30 2.66 21.14 8.69
N PRO A 31 3.68 20.92 7.86
CA PRO A 31 4.54 22.02 7.49
C PRO A 31 4.67 22.14 5.97
N SER A 32 4.64 23.40 5.57
CA SER A 32 4.94 23.98 4.28
C SER A 32 6.14 23.34 3.55
N PHE A 33 5.96 23.24 2.24
CA PHE A 33 6.96 22.98 1.20
C PHE A 33 8.40 23.43 1.52
N SER A 34 9.35 22.52 1.31
CA SER A 34 10.59 22.82 0.56
C SER A 34 11.25 21.55 0.00
N VAL A 35 11.51 21.63 -1.31
CA VAL A 35 12.19 20.75 -2.29
C VAL A 35 13.59 20.31 -1.77
N ALA A 36 14.20 19.15 -2.04
CA ALA A 36 14.31 18.36 -3.27
C ALA A 36 14.81 16.92 -3.00
N THR A 37 14.29 15.93 -3.73
CA THR A 37 15.10 14.81 -4.25
C THR A 37 14.72 14.56 -5.70
N LYS A 38 15.66 14.90 -6.58
CA LYS A 38 15.61 14.78 -8.03
C LYS A 38 15.65 13.31 -8.44
N CYS A 39 14.55 12.81 -9.02
CA CYS A 39 14.57 11.66 -9.92
C CYS A 39 13.75 12.03 -11.16
N GLN A 40 14.46 12.23 -12.28
CA GLN A 40 13.89 12.62 -13.56
C GLN A 40 13.48 11.37 -14.33
N SER A 41 12.22 11.30 -14.75
CA SER A 41 11.77 10.41 -15.82
C SER A 41 11.01 11.27 -16.83
N GLN A 42 11.63 11.48 -18.00
CA GLN A 42 11.02 12.09 -19.18
C GLN A 42 10.07 11.07 -19.81
N GLU A 43 8.86 11.50 -20.20
CA GLU A 43 8.22 11.18 -21.48
C GLU A 43 6.99 12.09 -21.67
N SER A 44 7.06 12.95 -22.68
CA SER A 44 5.97 13.73 -23.30
C SER A 44 5.02 12.80 -24.07
N SER A 45 3.73 13.07 -24.29
CA SER A 45 3.22 14.07 -25.23
C SER A 45 1.69 14.17 -25.19
N SER A 46 1.18 15.22 -25.85
CA SER A 46 -0.20 15.67 -26.12
C SER A 46 -1.17 14.57 -26.64
N GLU A 47 -2.50 14.70 -26.51
CA GLU A 47 -3.40 15.47 -27.39
C GLU A 47 -4.83 15.64 -26.79
N THR A 48 -5.53 16.64 -27.32
CA THR A 48 -6.75 17.34 -26.87
C THR A 48 -8.08 16.56 -27.01
N SER A 49 -8.88 16.54 -25.93
CA SER A 49 -10.37 16.55 -25.91
C SER A 49 -10.85 16.82 -24.46
N PRO A 50 -12.05 17.38 -24.22
CA PRO A 50 -12.31 18.28 -23.09
C PRO A 50 -12.12 17.54 -21.76
N PRO A 51 -11.06 17.81 -20.98
CA PRO A 51 -10.77 16.96 -19.86
C PRO A 51 -11.60 17.47 -18.69
N ALA A 52 -12.67 16.73 -18.36
CA ALA A 52 -13.09 16.61 -16.97
C ALA A 52 -11.82 16.42 -16.15
N LYS A 53 -11.46 17.45 -15.37
CA LYS A 53 -10.18 17.66 -14.69
C LYS A 53 -9.42 16.35 -14.48
N ILE A 54 -8.56 15.97 -15.42
CA ILE A 54 -7.73 14.76 -15.27
C ILE A 54 -6.66 15.16 -14.27
N THR A 55 -7.00 15.10 -12.99
CA THR A 55 -6.05 15.30 -11.91
C THR A 55 -5.02 14.18 -12.05
N LYS A 56 -3.82 14.56 -12.48
CA LYS A 56 -2.72 13.63 -12.72
C LYS A 56 -2.43 12.88 -11.42
N LEU A 57 -2.78 11.60 -11.39
CA LEU A 57 -2.59 10.74 -10.23
C LEU A 57 -1.09 10.61 -9.93
N ALA A 58 -0.70 10.97 -8.72
CA ALA A 58 0.67 10.89 -8.23
C ALA A 58 0.76 9.97 -7.02
N ILE A 59 1.98 9.62 -6.63
CA ILE A 59 2.22 8.92 -5.37
C ILE A 59 1.74 9.83 -4.23
N GLY A 60 0.99 9.26 -3.28
CA GLY A 60 0.37 9.99 -2.18
C GLY A 60 -1.01 10.57 -2.47
N SER A 61 -1.44 10.64 -3.75
CA SER A 61 -2.77 11.16 -4.09
C SER A 61 -3.88 10.31 -3.45
N PRO A 62 -4.93 10.96 -2.90
CA PRO A 62 -6.10 10.25 -2.41
C PRO A 62 -6.93 9.75 -3.60
N ILE A 63 -7.43 8.52 -3.48
CA ILE A 63 -8.23 7.87 -4.50
C ILE A 63 -9.45 7.22 -3.88
N VAL A 64 -10.50 7.04 -4.69
CA VAL A 64 -11.66 6.23 -4.35
C VAL A 64 -11.82 5.12 -5.38
N VAL A 65 -12.06 3.90 -4.89
CA VAL A 65 -12.36 2.74 -5.71
C VAL A 65 -13.75 2.92 -6.32
N VAL A 66 -13.85 2.87 -7.65
CA VAL A 66 -15.12 3.03 -8.38
C VAL A 66 -15.78 1.69 -8.65
N GLU A 67 -15.00 0.64 -8.84
CA GLU A 67 -15.48 -0.71 -9.12
C GLU A 67 -14.57 -1.74 -8.42
N ALA A 68 -15.16 -2.79 -7.87
CA ALA A 68 -14.42 -3.88 -7.24
C ALA A 68 -13.72 -4.75 -8.30
N PRO A 69 -12.37 -4.86 -8.29
CA PRO A 69 -11.67 -5.79 -9.17
C PRO A 69 -12.12 -7.24 -8.91
N LYS A 70 -12.24 -8.08 -9.94
CA LYS A 70 -12.59 -9.51 -9.77
C LYS A 70 -11.48 -10.28 -9.03
N MET A 71 -10.23 -9.93 -9.31
CA MET A 71 -9.03 -10.52 -8.71
C MET A 71 -8.09 -9.42 -8.28
N ILE A 72 -7.37 -9.64 -7.18
CA ILE A 72 -6.46 -8.66 -6.60
C ILE A 72 -5.17 -9.32 -6.12
N LYS A 73 -4.04 -8.62 -6.26
CA LYS A 73 -2.77 -9.08 -5.69
C LYS A 73 -2.49 -8.38 -4.37
N THR A 74 -2.14 -9.16 -3.36
CA THR A 74 -1.69 -8.63 -2.07
C THR A 74 -0.24 -8.22 -2.15
N ALA A 75 0.13 -7.08 -1.56
CA ALA A 75 1.52 -6.64 -1.49
C ALA A 75 2.30 -7.28 -0.31
N ALA A 76 2.02 -8.55 0.01
CA ALA A 76 2.75 -9.31 1.03
C ALA A 76 4.14 -9.75 0.50
N SER A 77 5.00 -10.26 1.40
CA SER A 77 6.34 -10.76 1.03
C SER A 77 6.31 -11.80 -0.10
N VAL A 78 5.23 -12.58 -0.17
CA VAL A 78 4.90 -13.44 -1.30
C VAL A 78 3.60 -12.94 -1.92
N PRO A 79 3.65 -12.25 -3.08
CA PRO A 79 2.46 -11.74 -3.74
C PRO A 79 1.58 -12.90 -4.22
N CYS A 80 0.38 -13.01 -3.66
CA CYS A 80 -0.62 -13.97 -4.12
C CYS A 80 -1.76 -13.25 -4.83
N LEU A 81 -2.18 -13.81 -5.97
CA LEU A 81 -3.37 -13.38 -6.68
C LEU A 81 -4.58 -14.09 -6.06
N ARG A 82 -5.54 -13.32 -5.56
CA ARG A 82 -6.72 -13.82 -4.85
C ARG A 82 -8.00 -13.24 -5.46
N VAL A 83 -9.08 -14.01 -5.41
CA VAL A 83 -10.43 -13.52 -5.74
C VAL A 83 -10.82 -12.43 -4.74
N ASN A 84 -11.33 -11.31 -5.24
CA ASN A 84 -11.81 -10.23 -4.38
C ASN A 84 -13.12 -10.63 -3.72
N SER A 85 -13.05 -11.40 -2.63
CA SER A 85 -14.18 -11.81 -1.80
C SER A 85 -14.65 -10.67 -0.89
N GLY A 86 -14.84 -9.46 -1.45
CA GLY A 86 -15.20 -8.26 -0.72
C GLY A 86 -14.07 -7.61 0.08
N LEU A 87 -12.81 -7.89 -0.28
CA LEU A 87 -11.64 -7.25 0.32
C LEU A 87 -11.53 -5.78 -0.08
N VAL A 88 -11.90 -5.49 -1.33
CA VAL A 88 -11.95 -4.15 -1.91
C VAL A 88 -13.33 -3.95 -2.49
N LYS A 89 -14.01 -2.92 -2.00
CA LYS A 89 -15.39 -2.58 -2.38
C LYS A 89 -15.41 -1.25 -3.13
N PRO A 90 -16.42 -1.02 -3.99
CA PRO A 90 -16.67 0.31 -4.52
C PRO A 90 -16.93 1.28 -3.36
N GLY A 91 -16.37 2.48 -3.44
CA GLY A 91 -16.41 3.49 -2.39
C GLY A 91 -15.26 3.41 -1.39
N ASP A 92 -14.43 2.36 -1.41
CA ASP A 92 -13.25 2.30 -0.55
C ASP A 92 -12.28 3.42 -0.91
N VAL A 93 -11.83 4.14 0.10
CA VAL A 93 -10.87 5.25 -0.04
C VAL A 93 -9.47 4.78 0.33
N GLY A 94 -8.48 5.21 -0.44
CA GLY A 94 -7.09 4.89 -0.20
C GLY A 94 -6.13 5.95 -0.67
N ARG A 95 -4.84 5.61 -0.62
CA ARG A 95 -3.76 6.42 -1.17
C ARG A 95 -2.85 5.60 -2.06
N ILE A 96 -2.32 6.24 -3.10
CA ILE A 96 -1.32 5.64 -3.98
C ILE A 96 0.01 5.53 -3.24
N VAL A 97 0.56 4.33 -3.19
CA VAL A 97 1.88 4.02 -2.60
C VAL A 97 2.97 4.02 -3.67
N SER A 98 2.72 3.40 -4.83
CA SER A 98 3.72 3.34 -5.91
C SER A 98 3.06 3.07 -7.27
N ARG A 99 3.71 3.54 -8.34
CA ARG A 99 3.37 3.18 -9.72
C ARG A 99 4.01 1.85 -10.09
N LYS A 100 3.27 1.00 -10.79
CA LYS A 100 3.78 -0.20 -11.44
C LYS A 100 3.57 -0.09 -12.96
N PRO A 101 4.28 -0.90 -13.75
CA PRO A 101 4.04 -0.98 -15.18
C PRO A 101 2.59 -1.40 -15.49
N LYS A 102 2.14 -1.14 -16.73
CA LYS A 102 0.81 -1.53 -17.24
C LYS A 102 -0.38 -0.91 -16.47
N ASP A 103 -0.22 0.34 -16.04
CA ASP A 103 -1.24 1.07 -15.26
C ASP A 103 -1.74 0.33 -14.02
N VAL A 104 -0.87 -0.48 -13.43
CA VAL A 104 -1.09 -1.10 -12.13
C VAL A 104 -0.53 -0.17 -11.06
N TRP A 105 -1.25 -0.04 -9.95
CA TRP A 105 -0.88 0.86 -8.86
C TRP A 105 -0.92 0.11 -7.54
N ALA A 106 0.10 0.33 -6.70
CA ALA A 106 0.01 -0.11 -5.32
C ALA A 106 -0.82 0.91 -4.54
N VAL A 107 -1.95 0.48 -4.00
CA VAL A 107 -2.90 1.31 -3.26
C VAL A 107 -2.96 0.83 -1.82
N ARG A 108 -2.79 1.74 -0.87
CA ARG A 108 -3.01 1.49 0.55
C ARG A 108 -4.47 1.79 0.88
N LEU A 109 -5.21 0.75 1.21
CA LEU A 109 -6.55 0.79 1.77
C LEU A 109 -6.49 0.50 3.27
N SER A 110 -7.61 0.71 3.98
CA SER A 110 -7.73 0.41 5.41
C SER A 110 -7.42 -1.06 5.74
N ILE A 111 -7.81 -1.98 4.85
CA ILE A 111 -7.59 -3.42 4.99
C ILE A 111 -6.14 -3.86 4.66
N GLY A 112 -5.40 -3.08 3.86
CA GLY A 112 -4.05 -3.46 3.45
C GLY A 112 -3.57 -2.76 2.19
N THR A 113 -2.42 -3.19 1.68
CA THR A 113 -1.86 -2.69 0.43
C THR A 113 -2.09 -3.70 -0.70
N TYR A 114 -2.66 -3.24 -1.80
CA TYR A 114 -3.02 -4.07 -2.94
C TYR A 114 -2.54 -3.50 -4.26
N LEU A 115 -2.36 -4.35 -5.26
CA LEU A 115 -2.14 -3.91 -6.64
C LEU A 115 -3.48 -3.82 -7.36
N ILE A 116 -3.83 -2.62 -7.81
CA ILE A 116 -5.11 -2.28 -8.45
C ILE A 116 -4.82 -1.58 -9.77
N ASP A 117 -5.53 -1.97 -10.83
CA ASP A 117 -5.43 -1.29 -12.13
C ASP A 117 -6.05 0.11 -12.07
N GLY A 118 -5.52 1.06 -12.84
CA GLY A 118 -6.01 2.44 -12.91
C GLY A 118 -7.49 2.60 -13.30
N LYS A 119 -8.10 1.58 -13.90
CA LYS A 119 -9.53 1.57 -14.27
C LYS A 119 -10.49 1.39 -13.08
N TYR A 120 -10.01 0.84 -11.96
CA TYR A 120 -10.86 0.50 -10.81
C TYR A 120 -10.95 1.62 -9.78
N PHE A 121 -10.21 2.72 -9.95
CA PHE A 121 -10.23 3.83 -9.02
C PHE A 121 -10.12 5.17 -9.76
N LYS A 122 -10.50 6.24 -9.07
CA LYS A 122 -10.39 7.61 -9.55
C LYS A 122 -9.82 8.52 -8.46
N PRO A 123 -9.23 9.68 -8.83
CA PRO A 123 -8.84 10.70 -7.86
C PRO A 123 -10.03 11.06 -6.95
N LEU A 124 -9.75 11.20 -5.66
CA LEU A 124 -10.74 11.74 -4.73
C LEU A 124 -10.69 13.27 -4.79
N GLU A 125 -11.69 13.89 -5.41
CA GLU A 125 -11.88 15.33 -5.36
C GLU A 125 -12.60 15.69 -4.06
N LEU A 126 -11.87 16.28 -3.13
CA LEU A 126 -12.47 16.95 -1.98
C LEU A 126 -12.88 18.34 -2.47
N ALA A 127 -14.16 18.52 -2.80
CA ALA A 127 -14.71 19.85 -2.96
C ALA A 127 -14.70 20.52 -1.57
N GLU A 128 -13.98 21.63 -1.47
CA GLU A 128 -13.98 22.52 -0.30
C GLU A 128 -15.32 23.24 -0.15
#